data_AF-A0A9D5PX80-F1
#
_entry.id   AF-A0A9D5PX80-F1
#
_cell.length_a   1.000
_cell.length_b   1.000
_cell.length_c   1.000
_cell.angle_alpha   90.00
_cell.angle_beta   90.00
_cell.angle_gamma   90.00
#
_symmetry.space_group_name_H-M   'P 1'
#
loop_
_entity.id
_entity.type
_entity.pdbx_description
1 polymer ?
#
loop_
_entity_poly.entity_id
_entity_poly.type
_entity_poly.pdbx_seq_one_letter_code
_entity_poly.pdbx_strand_id
1 'polypeptide(L)'
;MTKLVFGINCTENKKNETVDGVRFITETATPEEKKALEAASDQMLESLQTAKPPLLLRLLPKLFAFCGLIAVTVFLRSLTLEDPQNTLGIYIPFLVVGILLFLLSLVTAKLVQRHVSQKLESDETKQVINHLDHVSAQINQNLGIPDTAREMDILLYRYTVKKEKQRPFVPGLALTPYINTEMYAYVQGDALCLADAERVFSFPLDEIRGIQTVNKRICVPFWNKETPYNKEEFKPYGMTANQYGCIFFKPYHLLQLAHEGELWEIAFPCYELPLIEELTGHRAAEEG
;
A
#
# COMPACT_ATOMS: atom_id res chain seq x y z
N MET A 1 -21.21 -4.58 21.88
CA MET A 1 -20.87 -4.25 20.48
C MET A 1 -19.41 -4.57 20.31
N THR A 2 -19.04 -5.37 19.31
CA THR A 2 -17.63 -5.69 19.04
C THR A 2 -16.93 -4.46 18.49
N LYS A 3 -15.70 -4.20 18.95
CA LYS A 3 -14.87 -3.07 18.52
C LYS A 3 -13.68 -3.57 17.71
N LEU A 4 -13.22 -2.78 16.75
CA LEU A 4 -11.98 -3.07 16.04
C LEU A 4 -10.84 -2.36 16.74
N VAL A 5 -9.79 -3.10 17.13
CA VAL A 5 -8.60 -2.52 17.78
C VAL A 5 -8.01 -1.41 16.90
N PHE A 6 -7.88 -1.67 15.60
CA PHE A 6 -7.40 -0.73 14.61
C PHE A 6 -8.55 -0.01 13.86
N GLY A 7 -9.69 0.14 14.53
CA GLY A 7 -10.80 0.97 14.07
C GLY A 7 -10.50 2.46 14.33
N ILE A 8 -10.87 3.34 13.40
CA ILE A 8 -10.77 4.80 13.57
C ILE A 8 -12.16 5.39 13.46
N ASN A 9 -12.67 5.91 14.57
CA ASN A 9 -13.95 6.60 14.62
C ASN A 9 -13.84 8.03 14.08
N CYS A 10 -14.44 8.29 12.92
CA CYS A 10 -14.45 9.59 12.25
C CYS A 10 -15.79 10.34 12.40
N THR A 11 -16.63 9.97 13.38
CA THR A 11 -17.99 10.54 13.54
C THR A 11 -17.96 12.02 13.85
N GLU A 12 -17.16 12.42 14.83
CA GLU A 12 -17.03 13.82 15.27
C GLU A 12 -15.89 14.54 14.54
N ASN A 13 -14.77 13.85 14.34
CA ASN A 13 -13.61 14.38 13.63
C ASN A 13 -13.29 13.53 12.40
N LYS A 14 -13.54 14.08 11.20
CA LYS A 14 -13.24 13.40 9.92
C LYS A 14 -11.75 13.21 9.64
N LYS A 15 -10.89 13.91 10.37
CA LYS A 15 -9.43 13.81 10.32
C LYS A 15 -8.87 13.08 11.55
N ASN A 16 -9.69 12.29 12.25
CA ASN A 16 -9.19 11.49 13.36
C ASN A 16 -8.17 10.45 12.85
N GLU A 17 -7.10 10.28 13.60
CA GLU A 17 -6.02 9.31 13.35
C GLU A 17 -5.82 8.36 14.53
N THR A 18 -6.54 8.57 15.63
CA THR A 18 -6.49 7.71 16.81
C THR A 18 -7.33 6.46 16.59
N VAL A 19 -6.70 5.31 16.82
CA VAL A 19 -7.37 4.00 16.80
C VAL A 19 -8.17 3.74 18.08
N ASP A 20 -9.20 2.92 18.04
CA ASP A 20 -10.02 2.61 19.23
C ASP A 20 -9.24 1.81 20.28
N GLY A 21 -8.25 1.02 19.84
CA GLY A 21 -7.43 0.12 20.63
C GLY A 21 -6.30 0.78 21.43
N VAL A 22 -6.34 2.10 21.70
CA VAL A 22 -5.28 2.79 22.46
C VAL A 22 -4.94 2.14 23.81
N ARG A 23 -5.90 1.43 24.42
CA ARG A 23 -5.69 0.74 25.70
C ARG A 23 -4.72 -0.44 25.63
N PHE A 24 -4.51 -0.99 24.44
CA PHE A 24 -3.57 -2.10 24.22
C PHE A 24 -2.14 -1.60 24.02
N ILE A 25 -1.91 -0.28 23.94
CA ILE A 25 -0.58 0.29 23.79
C ILE A 25 0.17 0.12 25.10
N THR A 26 1.26 -0.64 25.07
CA THR A 26 2.14 -0.88 26.23
C THR A 26 3.40 -0.03 26.18
N GLU A 27 3.91 0.25 24.97
CA GLU A 27 5.09 1.08 24.77
C GLU A 27 4.82 2.13 23.69
N THR A 28 5.47 3.29 23.80
CA THR A 28 5.33 4.38 22.84
C THR A 28 6.62 5.17 22.76
N ALA A 29 7.02 5.51 21.53
CA ALA A 29 8.16 6.35 21.24
C ALA A 29 8.01 7.71 21.93
N THR A 30 9.12 8.21 22.45
CA THR A 30 9.22 9.53 23.06
C THR A 30 8.86 10.64 22.06
N PRO A 31 8.42 11.82 22.54
CA PRO A 31 8.17 12.96 21.65
C PRO A 31 9.36 13.31 20.75
N GLU A 32 10.58 13.17 21.28
CA GLU A 32 11.83 13.41 20.55
C GLU A 32 12.03 12.41 19.40
N GLU A 33 11.78 11.13 19.66
CA GLU A 33 11.84 10.06 18.64
C GLU A 33 10.80 10.24 17.55
N LYS A 34 9.54 10.54 17.92
CA LYS A 34 8.48 10.81 16.94
C LYS A 34 8.83 11.97 16.03
N LYS A 35 9.37 13.04 16.60
CA LYS A 35 9.82 14.21 15.83
C LYS A 35 11.01 13.86 14.92
N ALA A 36 11.95 13.03 15.37
CA ALA A 36 13.06 12.57 14.55
C ALA A 36 12.59 11.71 13.37
N LEU A 37 11.64 10.80 13.62
CA LEU A 37 11.04 9.96 12.58
C LEU A 37 10.25 10.77 11.55
N GLU A 38 9.46 11.75 12.00
CA GLU A 38 8.73 12.67 11.13
C GLU A 38 9.71 13.47 10.24
N ALA A 39 10.76 14.06 10.83
CA ALA A 39 11.77 14.80 10.08
C ALA A 39 12.51 13.93 9.04
N ALA A 40 12.86 12.69 9.40
CA ALA A 40 13.51 11.76 8.48
C ALA A 40 12.56 11.35 7.33
N SER A 41 11.28 11.12 7.65
CA SER A 41 10.24 10.80 6.67
C SER A 41 9.98 11.96 5.70
N ASP A 42 9.94 13.19 6.21
CA ASP A 42 9.78 14.40 5.39
C ASP A 42 10.96 14.60 4.43
N GLN A 43 12.20 14.41 4.90
CA GLN A 43 13.38 14.46 4.04
C GLN A 43 13.32 13.40 2.93
N MET A 44 12.86 12.18 3.24
CA MET A 44 12.66 11.14 2.24
C MET A 44 11.58 11.52 1.22
N LEU A 45 10.45 12.07 1.68
CA LEU A 45 9.38 12.55 0.80
C LEU A 45 9.88 13.67 -0.12
N GLU A 46 10.65 14.63 0.40
CA GLU A 46 11.28 15.70 -0.38
C GLU A 46 12.26 15.13 -1.41
N SER A 47 13.12 14.17 -1.01
CA SER A 47 14.05 13.49 -1.93
C SER A 47 13.31 12.81 -3.08
N LEU A 48 12.22 12.09 -2.78
CA LEU A 48 11.34 11.46 -3.79
C LEU A 48 10.64 12.48 -4.68
N GLN A 49 10.26 13.65 -4.13
CA GLN A 49 9.68 14.72 -4.94
C GLN A 49 10.69 15.34 -5.90
N THR A 50 11.92 15.57 -5.46
CA THR A 50 12.98 16.08 -6.34
C THR A 50 13.44 15.03 -7.36
N ALA A 51 13.24 13.74 -7.09
CA ALA A 51 13.48 12.65 -8.04
C ALA A 51 12.47 12.63 -9.20
N LYS A 52 11.31 13.30 -9.07
CA LYS A 52 10.34 13.38 -10.15
C LYS A 52 10.93 14.20 -11.31
N PRO A 53 10.89 13.66 -12.55
CA PRO A 53 11.38 14.37 -13.72
C PRO A 53 10.54 15.63 -13.96
N PRO A 54 11.11 16.68 -14.57
CA PRO A 54 10.35 17.88 -14.91
C PRO A 54 9.12 17.55 -15.76
N LEU A 55 8.05 18.30 -15.55
CA LEU A 55 6.71 18.01 -16.09
C LEU A 55 6.71 17.79 -17.61
N LEU A 56 7.52 18.56 -18.35
CA LEU A 56 7.71 18.40 -19.79
C LEU A 56 8.26 17.02 -20.16
N LEU A 57 9.31 16.54 -19.48
CA LEU A 57 9.88 15.20 -19.73
C LEU A 57 8.88 14.09 -19.44
N ARG A 58 7.96 14.29 -18.48
CA ARG A 58 6.92 13.32 -18.14
C ARG A 58 5.78 13.27 -19.18
N LEU A 59 5.48 14.39 -19.82
CA LEU A 59 4.38 14.51 -20.79
C LEU A 59 4.82 14.23 -22.24
N LEU A 60 6.08 14.54 -22.60
CA LEU A 60 6.60 14.40 -23.95
C LEU A 60 6.44 12.98 -24.55
N PRO A 61 6.76 11.89 -23.82
CA PRO A 61 6.56 10.54 -24.34
C PRO A 61 5.10 10.25 -24.68
N LYS A 62 4.17 10.74 -23.85
CA LYS A 62 2.73 10.56 -24.06
C LYS A 62 2.24 11.34 -25.28
N LEU A 63 2.73 12.56 -25.45
CA LEU A 63 2.41 13.41 -26.60
C LEU A 63 2.91 12.78 -27.90
N PHE A 64 4.16 12.30 -27.94
CA PHE A 64 4.71 11.63 -29.11
C PHE A 64 3.97 10.33 -29.44
N ALA A 65 3.60 9.53 -28.44
CA ALA A 65 2.77 8.35 -28.66
C ALA A 65 1.40 8.71 -29.24
N PHE A 66 0.75 9.74 -28.72
CA PHE A 66 -0.57 10.20 -29.19
C PHE A 66 -0.51 10.74 -30.63
N CYS A 67 0.46 11.62 -30.94
CA CYS A 67 0.66 12.13 -32.29
C CYS A 67 1.03 11.01 -33.28
N GLY A 68 1.87 10.06 -32.85
CA GLY A 68 2.22 8.88 -33.64
C GLY A 68 1.00 8.01 -33.97
N LEU A 69 0.14 7.77 -32.97
CA LEU A 69 -1.12 7.04 -33.15
C LEU A 69 -2.03 7.74 -34.18
N ILE A 70 -2.19 9.06 -34.09
CA ILE A 70 -2.99 9.83 -35.05
C ILE A 70 -2.44 9.66 -36.46
N ALA A 71 -1.12 9.79 -36.65
CA ALA A 71 -0.50 9.69 -37.97
C ALA A 71 -0.67 8.28 -38.58
N VAL A 72 -0.54 7.23 -37.76
CA VAL A 72 -0.84 5.84 -38.18
C VAL A 72 -2.31 5.67 -38.52
N THR A 73 -3.22 6.25 -37.73
CA THR A 73 -4.67 6.14 -37.98
C THR A 73 -5.08 6.84 -39.27
N VAL A 74 -4.47 7.99 -39.58
CA VAL A 74 -4.65 8.71 -40.86
C VAL A 74 -4.17 7.84 -42.03
N PHE A 75 -3.01 7.20 -41.91
CA PHE A 75 -2.52 6.27 -42.92
C PHE A 75 -3.46 5.06 -43.08
N LEU A 76 -3.90 4.43 -42.00
CA LEU A 76 -4.80 3.27 -42.07
C LEU A 76 -6.15 3.64 -42.71
N ARG A 77 -6.69 4.83 -42.43
CA ARG A 77 -7.89 5.34 -43.13
C ARG A 77 -7.65 5.52 -44.62
N SER A 78 -6.46 5.94 -45.05
CA SER A 78 -6.16 6.10 -46.47
C SER A 78 -6.25 4.78 -47.25
N LEU A 79 -5.97 3.64 -46.61
CA LEU A 79 -6.08 2.31 -47.22
C LEU A 79 -7.53 1.89 -47.49
N THR A 80 -8.50 2.57 -46.86
CA THR A 80 -9.94 2.30 -47.03
C THR A 80 -10.61 3.19 -48.08
N LEU A 81 -9.85 4.07 -48.73
CA LEU A 81 -10.36 4.94 -49.80
C LEU A 81 -10.53 4.15 -51.12
N GLU A 82 -11.44 4.60 -51.98
CA GLU A 82 -11.83 3.92 -53.23
C GLU A 82 -10.68 3.78 -54.26
N ASP A 83 -9.67 4.68 -54.22
CA ASP A 83 -8.44 4.57 -55.01
C ASP A 83 -7.19 4.65 -54.09
N PRO A 84 -6.79 3.53 -53.47
CA PRO A 84 -5.69 3.49 -52.53
C PRO A 84 -4.32 3.60 -53.22
N GLN A 85 -4.19 3.28 -54.51
CA GLN A 85 -2.90 3.28 -55.21
C GLN A 85 -2.43 4.69 -55.57
N ASN A 86 -3.33 5.59 -55.98
CA ASN A 86 -2.99 7.00 -56.21
C ASN A 86 -2.76 7.80 -54.92
N THR A 87 -3.38 7.38 -53.81
CA THR A 87 -3.32 8.11 -52.54
C THR A 87 -2.18 7.66 -51.63
N LEU A 88 -1.67 6.43 -51.80
CA LEU A 88 -0.61 5.86 -50.97
C LEU A 88 0.64 6.75 -50.86
N GLY A 89 1.09 7.34 -51.98
CA GLY A 89 2.28 8.20 -52.01
C GLY A 89 2.16 9.45 -51.13
N ILE A 90 0.94 9.94 -50.92
CA ILE A 90 0.65 11.12 -50.08
C ILE A 90 0.63 10.73 -48.59
N TYR A 91 0.20 9.50 -48.27
CA TYR A 91 0.00 9.06 -46.89
C TYR A 91 1.16 8.25 -46.28
N ILE A 92 2.05 7.66 -47.10
CA ILE A 92 3.29 6.99 -46.61
C ILE A 92 4.12 7.89 -45.67
N PRO A 93 4.32 9.20 -45.95
CA PRO A 93 5.02 10.09 -45.03
C PRO A 93 4.38 10.13 -43.63
N PHE A 94 3.04 10.03 -43.52
CA PHE A 94 2.36 9.99 -42.22
C PHE A 94 2.64 8.68 -41.47
N LEU A 95 2.74 7.55 -42.17
CA LEU A 95 3.17 6.28 -41.54
C LEU A 95 4.60 6.39 -41.01
N VAL A 96 5.52 6.91 -41.82
CA VAL A 96 6.94 7.08 -41.43
C VAL A 96 7.06 8.03 -40.23
N VAL A 97 6.39 9.18 -40.26
CA VAL A 97 6.35 10.12 -39.14
C VAL A 97 5.73 9.47 -37.90
N GLY A 98 4.65 8.70 -38.07
CA GLY A 98 4.00 7.99 -36.98
C GLY A 98 4.92 6.99 -36.28
N ILE A 99 5.65 6.18 -37.05
CA ILE A 99 6.65 5.24 -36.54
C ILE A 99 7.79 5.98 -35.83
N LEU A 100 8.31 7.06 -36.42
CA LEU A 100 9.38 7.85 -35.82
C LEU A 100 8.96 8.48 -34.48
N LEU A 101 7.74 9.03 -34.41
CA LEU A 101 7.19 9.57 -33.16
C LEU A 101 6.99 8.48 -32.09
N PHE A 102 6.56 7.29 -32.50
CA PHE A 102 6.44 6.16 -31.59
C PHE A 102 7.80 5.72 -31.05
N LEU A 103 8.83 5.61 -31.89
CA LEU A 103 10.18 5.30 -31.46
C LEU A 103 10.74 6.39 -30.54
N LEU A 104 10.49 7.66 -30.84
CA LEU A 104 10.90 8.79 -29.99
C LEU A 104 10.22 8.76 -28.62
N SER A 105 8.94 8.34 -28.57
CA SER A 105 8.22 8.10 -27.32
C SER A 105 8.92 7.03 -26.46
N LEU A 106 9.32 5.90 -27.05
CA LEU A 106 10.02 4.84 -26.33
C LEU A 106 11.38 5.30 -25.80
N VAL A 107 12.16 6.01 -26.62
CA VAL A 107 13.47 6.54 -26.22
C VAL A 107 13.33 7.54 -25.07
N THR A 108 12.40 8.49 -25.17
CA THR A 108 12.16 9.48 -24.12
C THR A 108 11.61 8.86 -22.84
N ALA A 109 10.72 7.87 -22.92
CA ALA A 109 10.25 7.11 -21.76
C ALA A 109 11.41 6.39 -21.04
N LYS A 110 12.32 5.78 -21.79
CA LYS A 110 13.52 5.12 -21.23
C LYS A 110 14.49 6.12 -20.59
N LEU A 111 14.66 7.30 -21.16
CA LEU A 111 15.48 8.38 -20.57
C LEU A 111 14.87 8.90 -19.28
N VAL A 112 13.55 9.08 -19.23
CA VAL A 112 12.82 9.44 -18.01
C VAL A 112 13.03 8.39 -16.92
N GLN A 113 12.86 7.11 -17.26
CA GLN A 113 13.06 6.02 -16.32
C GLN A 113 14.50 6.00 -15.80
N ARG A 114 15.49 6.15 -16.68
CA ARG A 114 16.92 6.22 -16.30
C ARG A 114 17.21 7.38 -15.37
N HIS A 115 16.66 8.57 -15.63
CA HIS A 115 16.87 9.74 -14.77
C HIS A 115 16.32 9.50 -13.36
N VAL A 116 15.11 8.92 -13.27
CA VAL A 116 14.52 8.54 -11.97
C VAL A 116 15.38 7.49 -11.27
N SER A 117 15.78 6.43 -11.96
CA SER A 117 16.65 5.38 -11.40
C SER A 117 17.99 5.93 -10.92
N GLN A 118 18.66 6.76 -11.73
CA GLN A 118 19.93 7.38 -11.35
C GLN A 118 19.80 8.27 -10.11
N LYS A 119 18.70 9.00 -10.00
CA LYS A 119 18.46 9.85 -8.83
C LYS A 119 18.16 9.02 -7.59
N LEU A 120 17.36 7.96 -7.70
CA LEU A 120 17.11 7.01 -6.61
C LEU A 120 18.39 6.27 -6.15
N GLU A 121 19.31 5.98 -7.09
CA GLU A 121 20.59 5.34 -6.79
C GLU A 121 21.69 6.31 -6.35
N SER A 122 21.40 7.62 -6.32
CA SER A 122 22.36 8.65 -5.91
C SER A 122 22.78 8.47 -4.46
N ASP A 123 24.02 8.85 -4.15
CA ASP A 123 24.54 8.77 -2.77
C ASP A 123 23.72 9.65 -1.81
N GLU A 124 23.20 10.79 -2.28
CA GLU A 124 22.31 11.66 -1.51
C GLU A 124 21.01 10.94 -1.13
N THR A 125 20.32 10.31 -2.09
CA THR A 125 19.08 9.56 -1.80
C THR A 125 19.36 8.35 -0.90
N LYS A 126 20.47 7.64 -1.11
CA LYS A 126 20.87 6.53 -0.23
C LYS A 126 21.16 7.01 1.20
N GLN A 127 21.79 8.17 1.38
CA GLN A 127 22.02 8.74 2.71
C GLN A 127 20.70 9.07 3.42
N VAL A 128 19.72 9.63 2.70
CA VAL A 128 18.40 9.93 3.27
C VAL A 128 17.67 8.65 3.66
N ILE A 129 17.71 7.61 2.82
CA ILE A 129 17.14 6.28 3.13
C ILE A 129 17.81 5.69 4.37
N ASN A 130 19.15 5.62 4.36
CA ASN A 130 19.90 5.07 5.49
C ASN A 130 19.66 5.85 6.80
N HIS A 131 19.42 7.17 6.71
CA HIS A 131 19.08 7.97 7.88
C HIS A 131 17.70 7.59 8.45
N LEU A 132 16.69 7.44 7.59
CA LEU A 132 15.37 6.97 8.00
C LEU A 132 15.44 5.56 8.60
N ASP A 133 16.15 4.64 7.95
CA ASP A 133 16.34 3.26 8.44
C ASP A 133 17.04 3.26 9.80
N HIS A 134 18.06 4.11 9.98
CA HIS A 134 18.77 4.22 11.24
C HIS A 134 17.88 4.76 12.38
N VAL A 135 17.09 5.81 12.10
CA VAL A 135 16.14 6.36 13.07
C VAL A 135 15.08 5.33 13.42
N SER A 136 14.51 4.63 12.44
CA SER A 136 13.52 3.58 12.67
C SER A 136 14.10 2.42 13.48
N ALA A 137 15.30 1.94 13.16
CA ALA A 137 15.96 0.88 13.90
C ALA A 137 16.23 1.27 15.36
N GLN A 138 16.64 2.52 15.60
CA GLN A 138 16.85 3.02 16.96
C GLN A 138 15.54 3.07 17.76
N ILE A 139 14.45 3.53 17.15
CA ILE A 139 13.13 3.54 17.78
C ILE A 139 12.67 2.11 18.09
N ASN A 140 12.81 1.19 17.13
CA ASN A 140 12.44 -0.22 17.33
C ASN A 140 13.21 -0.84 18.50
N GLN A 141 14.51 -0.55 18.61
CA GLN A 141 15.33 -1.00 19.73
C GLN A 141 14.84 -0.43 21.06
N ASN A 142 14.52 0.87 21.11
CA ASN A 142 14.04 1.52 22.33
C ASN A 142 12.64 1.05 22.74
N LEU A 143 11.80 0.69 21.77
CA LEU A 143 10.51 0.03 21.98
C LEU A 143 10.63 -1.45 22.36
N GLY A 144 11.84 -2.02 22.38
CA GLY A 144 12.07 -3.41 22.74
C GLY A 144 11.59 -4.42 21.70
N ILE A 145 11.42 -4.01 20.43
CA ILE A 145 11.04 -4.90 19.34
C ILE A 145 12.22 -5.86 19.06
N PRO A 146 12.02 -7.19 19.14
CA PRO A 146 13.10 -8.15 18.96
C PRO A 146 13.46 -8.33 17.48
N ASP A 147 14.71 -8.71 17.21
CA ASP A 147 15.19 -9.04 15.86
C ASP A 147 14.44 -10.22 15.21
N THR A 148 13.75 -11.03 16.01
CA THR A 148 12.91 -12.14 15.54
C THR A 148 11.51 -11.70 15.11
N ALA A 149 11.16 -10.42 15.27
CA ALA A 149 9.87 -9.91 14.83
C ALA A 149 9.73 -9.99 13.31
N ARG A 150 8.50 -10.26 12.86
CA ARG A 150 8.20 -10.44 11.43
C ARG A 150 7.26 -9.35 10.95
N GLU A 151 7.53 -8.80 9.77
CA GLU A 151 6.66 -7.82 9.12
C GLU A 151 5.34 -8.45 8.70
N MET A 152 4.24 -7.83 9.10
CA MET A 152 2.88 -8.24 8.77
C MET A 152 2.03 -7.03 8.43
N ASP A 153 1.01 -7.22 7.60
CA ASP A 153 0.03 -6.20 7.32
C ASP A 153 -1.22 -6.35 8.23
N ILE A 154 -1.67 -5.25 8.80
CA ILE A 154 -2.94 -5.13 9.53
C ILE A 154 -3.88 -4.19 8.77
N LEU A 155 -5.17 -4.45 8.87
CA LEU A 155 -6.22 -3.63 8.25
C LEU A 155 -6.75 -2.61 9.24
N LEU A 156 -6.30 -1.36 9.09
CA LEU A 156 -6.95 -0.22 9.73
C LEU A 156 -8.28 0.06 9.03
N TYR A 157 -9.31 0.40 9.81
CA TYR A 157 -10.66 0.60 9.28
C TYR A 157 -11.27 1.91 9.76
N ARG A 158 -11.52 2.84 8.82
CA ARG A 158 -12.20 4.10 9.11
C ARG A 158 -13.71 3.94 9.07
N TYR A 159 -14.39 4.43 10.10
CA TYR A 159 -15.85 4.34 10.21
C TYR A 159 -16.52 5.56 10.83
N THR A 160 -17.83 5.67 10.66
CA THR A 160 -18.70 6.59 11.39
C THR A 160 -19.82 5.82 12.07
N VAL A 161 -20.33 6.33 13.18
CA VAL A 161 -21.49 5.78 13.88
C VAL A 161 -22.74 6.53 13.42
N LYS A 162 -23.69 5.81 12.82
CA LYS A 162 -25.00 6.34 12.44
C LYS A 162 -26.09 5.42 12.97
N LYS A 163 -27.00 5.95 13.78
CA LYS A 163 -28.07 5.17 14.44
C LYS A 163 -27.50 3.93 15.15
N GLU A 164 -26.47 4.14 15.97
CA GLU A 164 -25.78 3.10 16.76
C GLU A 164 -25.16 1.96 15.92
N LYS A 165 -24.95 2.17 14.61
CA LYS A 165 -24.28 1.20 13.73
C LYS A 165 -23.03 1.80 13.13
N GLN A 166 -21.94 1.04 13.16
CA GLN A 166 -20.72 1.38 12.45
C GLN A 166 -20.97 1.29 10.94
N ARG A 167 -20.59 2.35 10.21
CA ARG A 167 -20.66 2.44 8.75
C ARG A 167 -19.29 2.83 8.21
N PRO A 168 -18.83 2.21 7.11
CA PRO A 168 -17.54 2.57 6.53
C PRO A 168 -17.47 4.06 6.20
N PHE A 169 -16.32 4.67 6.46
CA PHE A 169 -16.04 6.07 6.13
C PHE A 169 -14.89 6.14 5.14
N VAL A 170 -15.14 6.78 4.01
CA VAL A 170 -14.15 6.97 2.94
C VAL A 170 -13.90 8.47 2.78
N PRO A 171 -12.74 9.00 3.20
CA PRO A 171 -12.46 10.42 3.14
C PRO A 171 -12.00 10.89 1.75
N GLY A 172 -12.58 11.99 1.25
CA GLY A 172 -12.08 12.70 0.08
C GLY A 172 -11.99 11.84 -1.19
N LEU A 173 -10.78 11.72 -1.74
CA LEU A 173 -10.45 10.93 -2.93
C LEU A 173 -10.00 9.49 -2.61
N ALA A 174 -10.10 9.05 -1.34
CA ALA A 174 -9.80 7.68 -0.98
C ALA A 174 -10.74 6.70 -1.70
N LEU A 175 -10.23 5.53 -2.06
CA LEU A 175 -10.99 4.50 -2.78
C LEU A 175 -11.65 3.48 -1.85
N THR A 176 -11.24 3.44 -0.59
CA THR A 176 -11.60 2.40 0.36
C THR A 176 -11.55 2.93 1.80
N PRO A 177 -12.38 2.39 2.72
CA PRO A 177 -12.30 2.70 4.16
C PRO A 177 -11.14 1.98 4.86
N TYR A 178 -10.49 1.03 4.17
CA TYR A 178 -9.38 0.25 4.70
C TYR A 178 -8.04 0.88 4.36
N ILE A 179 -7.09 0.79 5.29
CA ILE A 179 -5.69 1.15 5.10
C ILE A 179 -4.86 -0.10 5.41
N ASN A 180 -3.95 -0.46 4.50
CA ASN A 180 -2.98 -1.52 4.75
C ASN A 180 -1.83 -0.91 5.53
N THR A 181 -1.64 -1.34 6.77
CA THR A 181 -0.59 -0.82 7.64
C THR A 181 0.37 -1.94 7.97
N GLU A 182 1.63 -1.71 7.64
CA GLU A 182 2.72 -2.59 8.02
C GLU A 182 3.00 -2.47 9.52
N MET A 183 3.18 -3.60 10.17
CA MET A 183 3.51 -3.73 11.58
C MET A 183 4.52 -4.87 11.77
N TYR A 184 5.30 -4.81 12.83
CA TYR A 184 6.07 -5.95 13.32
C TYR A 184 5.20 -6.81 14.23
N ALA A 185 5.24 -8.12 14.05
CA ALA A 185 4.53 -9.10 14.85
C ALA A 185 5.49 -10.09 15.52
N TYR A 186 5.31 -10.29 16.81
CA TYR A 186 6.10 -11.21 17.62
C TYR A 186 5.34 -11.64 18.87
N VAL A 187 5.83 -12.68 19.54
CA VAL A 187 5.36 -13.07 20.88
C VAL A 187 6.43 -12.66 21.88
N GLN A 188 6.02 -11.99 22.94
CA GLN A 188 6.87 -11.66 24.08
C GLN A 188 6.17 -12.06 25.37
N GLY A 189 6.76 -13.00 26.11
CA GLY A 189 6.11 -13.59 27.28
C GLY A 189 4.84 -14.35 26.88
N ASP A 190 3.71 -13.95 27.45
CA ASP A 190 2.37 -14.49 27.21
C ASP A 190 1.48 -13.58 26.36
N ALA A 191 2.08 -12.63 25.64
CA ALA A 191 1.36 -11.70 24.77
C ALA A 191 1.79 -11.79 23.30
N LEU A 192 0.82 -11.66 22.41
CA LEU A 192 1.04 -11.26 21.01
C LEU A 192 1.31 -9.75 20.99
N CYS A 193 2.43 -9.35 20.41
CA CYS A 193 2.80 -7.95 20.25
C CYS A 193 2.71 -7.57 18.76
N LEU A 194 2.05 -6.45 18.48
CA LEU A 194 2.03 -5.79 17.18
C LEU A 194 2.61 -4.40 17.34
N ALA A 195 3.65 -4.07 16.59
CA ALA A 195 4.31 -2.78 16.69
C ALA A 195 4.27 -2.01 15.36
N ASP A 196 3.84 -0.76 15.41
CA ASP A 196 4.05 0.18 14.32
C ASP A 196 5.35 0.97 14.54
N ALA A 197 5.60 1.98 13.71
CA ALA A 197 6.83 2.78 13.78
C ALA A 197 6.97 3.62 15.08
N GLU A 198 5.93 3.71 15.91
CA GLU A 198 5.91 4.54 17.11
C GLU A 198 5.43 3.82 18.37
N ARG A 199 4.72 2.70 18.26
CA ARG A 199 3.93 2.11 19.35
C ARG A 199 4.00 0.60 19.31
N VAL A 200 3.97 0.00 20.50
CA VAL A 200 3.77 -1.45 20.68
C VAL A 200 2.40 -1.68 21.29
N PHE A 201 1.60 -2.50 20.63
CA PHE A 201 0.33 -3.02 21.12
C PHE A 201 0.54 -4.44 21.63
N SER A 202 0.11 -4.74 22.86
CA SER A 202 0.25 -6.07 23.44
C SER A 202 -1.12 -6.67 23.77
N PHE A 203 -1.32 -7.91 23.34
CA PHE A 203 -2.57 -8.66 23.50
C PHE A 203 -2.26 -9.97 24.23
N PRO A 204 -2.75 -10.18 25.45
CA PRO A 204 -2.58 -11.44 26.15
C PRO A 204 -3.10 -12.61 25.31
N LEU A 205 -2.30 -13.67 25.16
CA LEU A 205 -2.63 -14.81 24.32
C LEU A 205 -3.84 -15.58 24.85
N ASP A 206 -4.06 -15.58 26.17
CA ASP A 206 -5.21 -16.23 26.83
C ASP A 206 -6.55 -15.48 26.60
N GLU A 207 -6.47 -14.22 26.19
CA GLU A 207 -7.64 -13.43 25.78
C GLU A 207 -8.05 -13.69 24.33
N ILE A 208 -7.19 -14.29 23.50
CA ILE A 208 -7.49 -14.66 22.12
C ILE A 208 -8.53 -15.79 22.13
N ARG A 209 -9.61 -15.59 21.38
CA ARG A 209 -10.74 -16.53 21.29
C ARG A 209 -10.73 -17.35 20.01
N GLY A 210 -10.06 -16.87 18.97
CA GLY A 210 -9.95 -17.56 17.69
C GLY A 210 -9.84 -16.61 16.52
N ILE A 211 -9.87 -17.19 15.33
CA ILE A 211 -9.75 -16.47 14.06
C ILE A 211 -11.04 -16.71 13.26
N GLN A 212 -11.73 -15.63 12.92
CA GLN A 212 -12.91 -15.65 12.07
C GLN A 212 -12.53 -15.29 10.62
N THR A 213 -12.97 -16.10 9.67
CA THR A 213 -12.89 -15.79 8.23
C THR A 213 -14.07 -14.91 7.82
N VAL A 214 -13.77 -13.81 7.12
CA VAL A 214 -14.77 -12.93 6.52
C VAL A 214 -14.68 -13.02 5.00
N ASN A 215 -15.63 -13.75 4.41
CA ASN A 215 -15.73 -13.96 2.97
C ASN A 215 -16.28 -12.74 2.23
N LYS A 216 -15.57 -11.62 2.32
CA LYS A 216 -15.90 -10.36 1.66
C LYS A 216 -14.67 -9.84 0.94
N ARG A 217 -14.87 -9.48 -0.33
CA ARG A 217 -13.83 -8.81 -1.11
C ARG A 217 -13.62 -7.39 -0.60
N ILE A 218 -12.38 -7.08 -0.26
CA ILE A 218 -11.96 -5.73 0.09
C ILE A 218 -10.89 -5.23 -0.88
N CYS A 219 -10.60 -3.94 -0.77
CA CYS A 219 -9.61 -3.23 -1.55
C CYS A 219 -8.75 -2.46 -0.55
N VAL A 220 -7.43 -2.54 -0.69
CA VAL A 220 -6.49 -1.73 0.09
C VAL A 220 -5.59 -0.92 -0.82
N PRO A 221 -5.19 0.29 -0.40
CA PRO A 221 -4.19 1.04 -1.12
C PRO A 221 -2.80 0.45 -0.81
N PHE A 222 -1.91 0.50 -1.80
CA PHE A 222 -0.51 0.11 -1.66
C PHE A 222 -0.27 -1.37 -1.34
N TRP A 223 0.98 -1.78 -1.50
CA TRP A 223 1.48 -3.12 -1.25
C TRP A 223 2.78 -2.96 -0.49
N ASN A 224 2.85 -3.49 0.74
CA ASN A 224 3.97 -3.23 1.64
C ASN A 224 5.10 -4.26 1.49
N LYS A 225 4.81 -5.45 0.95
CA LYS A 225 5.81 -6.52 0.84
C LYS A 225 6.81 -6.26 -0.29
N GLU A 226 8.06 -6.64 -0.05
CA GLU A 226 9.11 -6.61 -1.08
C GLU A 226 8.74 -7.47 -2.30
N THR A 227 8.28 -8.70 -2.04
CA THR A 227 7.83 -9.62 -3.10
C THR A 227 6.48 -9.14 -3.65
N PRO A 228 6.34 -8.90 -4.97
CA PRO A 228 5.07 -8.45 -5.54
C PRO A 228 3.92 -9.45 -5.33
N TYR A 229 2.71 -8.93 -5.11
CA TYR A 229 1.48 -9.70 -4.85
C TYR A 229 1.13 -10.78 -5.89
N ASN A 230 1.69 -10.73 -7.10
CA ASN A 230 1.43 -11.66 -8.19
C ASN A 230 2.51 -12.74 -8.37
N LYS A 231 3.46 -12.84 -7.42
CA LYS A 231 4.49 -13.87 -7.38
C LYS A 231 4.01 -15.14 -6.67
N GLU A 232 4.80 -16.20 -6.78
CA GLU A 232 4.42 -17.57 -6.38
C GLU A 232 3.96 -17.69 -4.94
N GLU A 233 4.67 -17.03 -4.02
CA GLU A 233 4.32 -16.93 -2.60
C GLU A 233 2.87 -16.47 -2.37
N PHE A 234 2.39 -15.56 -3.21
CA PHE A 234 1.10 -14.91 -3.05
C PHE A 234 0.00 -15.40 -4.00
N LYS A 235 0.35 -16.25 -4.98
CA LYS A 235 -0.63 -16.85 -5.92
C LYS A 235 -1.81 -17.53 -5.22
N PRO A 236 -1.64 -18.27 -4.10
CA PRO A 236 -2.76 -18.94 -3.42
C PRO A 236 -3.88 -18.00 -2.98
N TYR A 237 -3.56 -16.73 -2.72
CA TYR A 237 -4.52 -15.74 -2.21
C TYR A 237 -5.33 -15.04 -3.31
N GLY A 238 -5.09 -15.35 -4.59
CA GLY A 238 -5.93 -14.89 -5.71
C GLY A 238 -6.04 -13.36 -5.83
N MET A 239 -4.99 -12.63 -5.45
CA MET A 239 -5.00 -11.17 -5.41
C MET A 239 -4.99 -10.55 -6.80
N THR A 240 -5.65 -9.40 -6.93
CA THR A 240 -5.72 -8.62 -8.19
C THR A 240 -5.47 -7.15 -7.93
N ALA A 241 -4.85 -6.43 -8.87
CA ALA A 241 -4.70 -4.97 -8.77
C ALA A 241 -5.54 -4.23 -9.83
N ASN A 242 -5.98 -3.01 -9.50
CA ASN A 242 -6.53 -2.08 -10.51
C ASN A 242 -5.43 -1.19 -11.11
N GLN A 243 -5.81 -0.36 -12.09
CA GLN A 243 -4.90 0.59 -12.76
C GLN A 243 -4.31 1.68 -11.84
N TYR A 244 -4.86 1.84 -10.63
CA TYR A 244 -4.38 2.77 -9.62
C TYR A 244 -3.46 2.10 -8.58
N GLY A 245 -3.15 0.81 -8.76
CA GLY A 245 -2.28 0.06 -7.86
C GLY A 245 -2.97 -0.43 -6.57
N CYS A 246 -4.29 -0.30 -6.45
CA CYS A 246 -4.99 -0.86 -5.29
C CYS A 246 -5.12 -2.37 -5.42
N ILE A 247 -4.85 -3.09 -4.33
CA ILE A 247 -4.88 -4.55 -4.27
C ILE A 247 -6.24 -4.99 -3.73
N PHE A 248 -6.84 -5.98 -4.39
CA PHE A 248 -8.10 -6.60 -4.01
C PHE A 248 -7.86 -8.06 -3.67
N PHE A 249 -8.44 -8.50 -2.55
CA PHE A 249 -8.37 -9.88 -2.10
C PHE A 249 -9.63 -10.27 -1.34
N LYS A 250 -9.82 -11.58 -1.19
CA LYS A 250 -10.82 -12.22 -0.33
C LYS A 250 -10.31 -13.63 0.01
N PRO A 251 -10.63 -14.18 1.19
CA PRO A 251 -11.25 -13.49 2.32
C PRO A 251 -10.27 -12.53 3.02
N TYR A 252 -10.71 -11.91 4.11
CA TYR A 252 -9.83 -11.37 5.15
C TYR A 252 -10.23 -12.00 6.49
N HIS A 253 -9.42 -11.83 7.53
CA HIS A 253 -9.65 -12.49 8.81
C HIS A 253 -9.77 -11.48 9.96
N LEU A 254 -10.40 -11.92 11.04
CA LEU A 254 -10.54 -11.20 12.30
C LEU A 254 -9.97 -12.07 13.42
N LEU A 255 -8.91 -11.61 14.09
CA LEU A 255 -8.45 -12.19 15.35
C LEU A 255 -9.35 -11.67 16.47
N GLN A 256 -10.07 -12.57 17.14
CA GLN A 256 -11.04 -12.22 18.16
C GLN A 256 -10.42 -12.25 19.54
N LEU A 257 -10.69 -11.22 20.34
CA LEU A 257 -10.13 -10.99 21.67
C LEU A 257 -11.28 -10.70 22.64
N ALA A 258 -11.17 -11.18 23.88
CA ALA A 258 -12.05 -10.74 24.97
C ALA A 258 -11.21 -10.12 26.08
N HIS A 259 -11.28 -8.80 26.19
CA HIS A 259 -10.47 -7.98 27.09
C HIS A 259 -11.39 -7.15 28.00
N GLU A 260 -11.24 -7.26 29.31
CA GLU A 260 -12.02 -6.52 30.31
C GLU A 260 -13.55 -6.59 30.11
N GLY A 261 -14.05 -7.75 29.67
CA GLY A 261 -15.49 -7.96 29.40
C GLY A 261 -16.00 -7.34 28.10
N GLU A 262 -15.13 -6.75 27.27
CA GLU A 262 -15.44 -6.28 25.93
C GLU A 262 -14.89 -7.23 24.86
N LEU A 263 -15.59 -7.32 23.72
CA LEU A 263 -15.13 -8.08 22.56
C LEU A 263 -14.42 -7.14 21.58
N TRP A 264 -13.22 -7.54 21.19
CA TRP A 264 -12.34 -6.81 20.29
C TRP A 264 -11.91 -7.68 19.11
N GLU A 265 -11.64 -7.04 17.99
CA GLU A 265 -11.21 -7.70 16.76
C GLU A 265 -10.03 -6.97 16.12
N ILE A 266 -9.04 -7.72 15.65
CA ILE A 266 -7.95 -7.23 14.80
C ILE A 266 -8.18 -7.79 13.39
N ALA A 267 -8.38 -6.90 12.42
CA ALA A 267 -8.58 -7.30 11.03
C ALA A 267 -7.23 -7.40 10.31
N PHE A 268 -7.02 -8.48 9.55
CA PHE A 268 -5.78 -8.68 8.78
C PHE A 268 -6.03 -9.37 7.43
N PRO A 269 -5.16 -9.16 6.41
CA PRO A 269 -5.27 -9.78 5.10
C PRO A 269 -5.12 -11.30 5.13
N CYS A 270 -5.69 -11.99 4.13
CA CYS A 270 -5.57 -13.45 4.03
C CYS A 270 -4.13 -13.98 3.93
N TYR A 271 -3.22 -13.19 3.33
CA TYR A 271 -1.81 -13.60 3.21
C TYR A 271 -1.03 -13.56 4.52
N GLU A 272 -1.58 -12.95 5.57
CA GLU A 272 -0.97 -12.89 6.91
C GLU A 272 -1.47 -14.00 7.84
N LEU A 273 -2.44 -14.81 7.39
CA LEU A 273 -3.00 -15.89 8.19
C LEU A 273 -1.93 -16.87 8.71
N PRO A 274 -1.00 -17.38 7.88
CA PRO A 274 -0.01 -18.35 8.37
C PRO A 274 0.82 -17.82 9.55
N LEU A 275 1.18 -16.53 9.51
CA LEU A 275 1.93 -15.87 10.57
C LEU A 275 1.12 -15.75 11.87
N ILE A 276 -0.13 -15.32 11.78
CA ILE A 276 -1.00 -15.21 12.96
C ILE A 276 -1.30 -16.58 13.56
N GLU A 277 -1.53 -17.61 12.74
CA GLU A 277 -1.73 -18.97 13.25
C GLU A 277 -0.49 -19.51 13.97
N GLU A 278 0.70 -19.20 13.46
CA GLU A 278 1.96 -19.58 14.08
C GLU A 278 2.19 -18.87 15.43
N LEU A 279 1.98 -17.54 15.48
CA LEU A 279 2.22 -16.75 16.68
C LEU A 279 1.18 -16.99 17.79
N THR A 280 -0.07 -17.28 17.42
CA THR A 280 -1.17 -17.39 18.39
C THR A 280 -1.56 -18.84 18.71
N GLY A 281 -1.18 -19.80 17.86
CA GLY A 281 -1.63 -21.19 17.97
C GLY A 281 -3.11 -21.42 17.60
N HIS A 282 -3.86 -20.37 17.26
CA HIS A 282 -5.23 -20.49 16.78
C HIS A 282 -5.26 -20.78 15.28
N ARG A 283 -6.26 -21.54 14.83
CA ARG A 283 -6.54 -21.76 13.41
C ARG A 283 -7.77 -20.99 12.98
N ALA A 284 -7.80 -20.53 11.74
CA ALA A 284 -9.04 -20.04 11.14
C ALA A 284 -10.06 -21.17 11.11
N ALA A 285 -11.30 -20.87 11.51
CA ALA A 285 -12.39 -21.84 11.35
C ALA A 285 -12.56 -22.17 9.86
N GLU A 286 -12.51 -23.46 9.52
CA GLU A 286 -12.85 -23.93 8.17
C GLU A 286 -14.33 -23.60 7.91
N GLU A 287 -14.62 -22.93 6.78
CA GLU A 287 -16.00 -22.73 6.34
C GLU A 287 -16.62 -24.10 6.06
N GLY A 288 -17.61 -24.50 6.88
CA GLY A 288 -18.48 -25.65 6.62
C GLY A 288 -19.50 -25.38 5.52
#